data_AF-A0A519GZP7-F1
#
_entry.id   AF-A0A519GZP7-F1
#
_cell.length_a   1.000
_cell.length_b   1.000
_cell.length_c   1.000
_cell.angle_alpha   90.00
_cell.angle_beta   90.00
_cell.angle_gamma   90.00
#
_symmetry.space_group_name_H-M   'P 1'
#
loop_
_entity.id
_entity.type
_entity.pdbx_description
1 polymer ?
#
loop_
_entity_poly.entity_id
_entity_poly.type
_entity_poly.pdbx_seq_one_letter_code
_entity_poly.pdbx_strand_id
1 'polypeptide(L)'
;MTLAQDSPDVGSETNGLPLGPDSLVWKYFADNRMAFLGPRAAVLQNMLPSLGQGVEDHSVWFAETLARLQRSIPPIFNTVYGEDGQAAGHEVRDFHQHIKGTLPDGGRYSALNPDTYYWAHATFIEHTITATDTFIKRLTDAEKEQLFRESITWFARYGVSATGTPQTWPEFQAYWQHALDERLVAHRTAAYGVG
;
A
#
# COMPACT_ATOMS: atom_id res chain seq x y z
N MET A 1 -46.90 6.03 26.13
CA MET A 1 -45.77 5.08 26.20
C MET A 1 -45.46 4.70 24.76
N THR A 2 -44.63 5.52 24.10
CA THR A 2 -44.33 5.40 22.67
C THR A 2 -43.08 4.55 22.52
N LEU A 3 -43.22 3.40 21.85
CA LEU A 3 -42.10 2.54 21.48
C LEU A 3 -41.25 3.28 20.44
N ALA A 4 -40.01 3.60 20.80
CA ALA A 4 -39.00 4.03 19.84
C ALA A 4 -38.70 2.85 18.92
N GLN A 5 -38.92 3.04 17.62
CA GLN A 5 -38.42 2.15 16.60
C GLN A 5 -36.93 2.42 16.44
N ASP A 6 -36.09 1.44 16.83
CA ASP A 6 -34.68 1.44 16.46
C ASP A 6 -34.60 1.48 14.93
N SER A 7 -34.02 2.56 14.42
CA SER A 7 -33.63 2.65 13.02
C SER A 7 -32.40 1.75 12.82
N PRO A 8 -32.33 0.96 11.75
CA PRO A 8 -31.13 0.19 11.46
C PRO A 8 -29.97 1.16 11.24
N ASP A 9 -28.87 0.92 11.94
CA ASP A 9 -27.59 1.55 11.71
C ASP A 9 -27.18 1.28 10.26
N VAL A 10 -27.28 2.29 9.40
CA VAL A 10 -26.79 2.24 8.01
C VAL A 10 -25.27 2.40 8.09
N GLY A 11 -24.61 1.34 8.52
CA GLY A 11 -23.17 1.20 8.36
C GLY A 11 -22.86 1.24 6.87
N SER A 12 -22.17 2.29 6.43
CA SER A 12 -21.59 2.46 5.10
C SER A 12 -21.05 1.11 4.60
N GLU A 13 -21.69 0.51 3.58
CA GLU A 13 -21.12 -0.63 2.87
C GLU A 13 -19.78 -0.17 2.26
N THR A 14 -18.68 -0.47 2.93
CA THR A 14 -17.36 -0.22 2.39
C THR A 14 -17.20 -1.08 1.14
N ASN A 15 -16.68 -0.54 0.04
CA ASN A 15 -16.41 -1.31 -1.18
C ASN A 15 -15.41 -2.46 -0.97
N GLY A 16 -14.76 -2.53 0.20
CA GLY A 16 -13.82 -3.58 0.56
C GLY A 16 -14.44 -4.98 0.64
N LEU A 17 -13.62 -5.99 0.34
CA LEU A 17 -13.96 -7.40 0.50
C LEU A 17 -13.21 -8.03 1.69
N PRO A 18 -13.71 -9.13 2.27
CA PRO A 18 -13.04 -9.80 3.38
C PRO A 18 -11.58 -10.17 3.06
N LEU A 19 -10.69 -9.93 4.03
CA LEU A 19 -9.27 -10.25 3.93
C LEU A 19 -8.92 -11.34 4.95
N GLY A 20 -8.56 -12.52 4.45
CA GLY A 20 -8.31 -13.73 5.24
C GLY A 20 -7.99 -14.95 4.36
N PRO A 21 -7.96 -16.18 4.91
CA PRO A 21 -7.52 -17.39 4.21
C PRO A 21 -8.18 -17.68 2.85
N ASP A 22 -9.42 -17.23 2.66
CA ASP A 22 -10.17 -17.41 1.41
C ASP A 22 -9.98 -16.27 0.39
N SER A 23 -9.25 -15.22 0.77
CA SER A 23 -9.00 -14.04 -0.08
C SER A 23 -7.82 -14.26 -1.03
N LEU A 24 -7.84 -13.59 -2.19
CA LEU A 24 -6.75 -13.69 -3.17
C LEU A 24 -5.49 -12.97 -2.71
N VAL A 25 -5.62 -11.85 -1.99
CA VAL A 25 -4.48 -11.14 -1.37
C VAL A 25 -3.76 -12.10 -0.42
N TRP A 26 -4.49 -12.79 0.47
CA TRP A 26 -3.89 -13.78 1.37
C TRP A 26 -3.19 -14.89 0.59
N LYS A 27 -3.84 -15.40 -0.46
CA LYS A 27 -3.32 -16.49 -1.29
C LYS A 27 -2.02 -16.15 -2.01
N TYR A 28 -1.85 -14.92 -2.50
CA TYR A 28 -0.76 -14.59 -3.42
C TYR A 28 0.30 -13.63 -2.86
N PHE A 29 -0.02 -12.78 -1.88
CA PHE A 29 0.90 -11.72 -1.44
C PHE A 29 2.21 -12.27 -0.83
N ALA A 30 2.16 -13.43 -0.16
CA ALA A 30 3.32 -14.13 0.39
C ALA A 30 3.96 -15.16 -0.54
N ASP A 31 3.54 -15.26 -1.80
CA ASP A 31 4.15 -16.23 -2.72
C ASP A 31 5.64 -15.89 -2.97
N ASN A 32 6.53 -16.88 -2.87
CA ASN A 32 7.98 -16.66 -3.03
C ASN A 32 8.35 -16.03 -4.39
N ARG A 33 7.52 -16.22 -5.43
CA ARG A 33 7.73 -15.61 -6.76
C ARG A 33 7.57 -14.09 -6.76
N MET A 34 6.94 -13.51 -5.74
CA MET A 34 6.86 -12.06 -5.54
C MET A 34 8.24 -11.41 -5.46
N ALA A 35 9.26 -12.14 -5.00
CA ALA A 35 10.63 -11.64 -4.87
C ALA A 35 11.25 -11.23 -6.22
N PHE A 36 10.87 -11.87 -7.33
CA PHE A 36 11.44 -11.59 -8.66
C PHE A 36 11.07 -10.20 -9.19
N LEU A 37 9.92 -9.66 -8.76
CA LEU A 37 9.47 -8.33 -9.14
C LEU A 37 9.79 -7.28 -8.05
N GLY A 38 10.30 -7.70 -6.88
CA GLY A 38 10.44 -6.86 -5.68
C GLY A 38 11.16 -5.52 -5.92
N PRO A 39 12.29 -5.51 -6.65
CA PRO A 39 12.98 -4.27 -7.02
C PRO A 39 12.10 -3.21 -7.68
N ARG A 40 11.16 -3.63 -8.56
CA ARG A 40 10.29 -2.70 -9.29
C ARG A 40 9.38 -1.92 -8.34
N ALA A 41 8.80 -2.58 -7.34
CA ALA A 41 7.95 -1.91 -6.35
C ALA A 41 8.75 -0.85 -5.57
N ALA A 42 9.98 -1.18 -5.16
CA ALA A 42 10.85 -0.24 -4.44
C ALA A 42 11.21 0.99 -5.30
N VAL A 43 11.52 0.79 -6.58
CA VAL A 43 11.77 1.89 -7.53
C VAL A 43 10.54 2.79 -7.65
N LEU A 44 9.37 2.22 -7.92
CA LEU A 44 8.12 2.99 -8.12
C LEU A 44 7.69 3.77 -6.86
N GLN A 45 7.84 3.18 -5.68
CA GLN A 45 7.59 3.88 -4.41
C GLN A 45 8.48 5.12 -4.31
N ASN A 46 9.79 4.94 -4.50
CA ASN A 46 10.78 6.01 -4.31
C ASN A 46 10.72 7.10 -5.39
N MET A 47 10.09 6.85 -6.54
CA MET A 47 9.90 7.85 -7.58
C MET A 47 8.79 8.88 -7.26
N LEU A 48 7.93 8.62 -6.26
CA LEU A 48 7.02 9.66 -5.78
C LEU A 48 7.83 10.66 -4.92
N PRO A 49 7.86 11.97 -5.24
CA PRO A 49 8.76 12.93 -4.58
C PRO A 49 8.71 12.92 -3.05
N SER A 50 7.50 12.93 -2.46
CA SER A 50 7.32 12.93 -1.00
C SER A 50 7.80 11.66 -0.33
N LEU A 51 7.59 10.50 -0.97
CA LEU A 51 8.03 9.20 -0.47
C LEU A 51 9.54 9.07 -0.61
N GLY A 52 10.08 9.36 -1.80
CA GLY A 52 11.51 9.35 -2.10
C GLY A 52 12.31 10.22 -1.13
N GLN A 53 11.86 11.46 -0.88
CA GLN A 53 12.49 12.37 0.06
C GLN A 53 12.37 11.89 1.50
N GLY A 54 11.22 11.35 1.91
CA GLY A 54 11.05 10.76 3.25
C GLY A 54 12.00 9.60 3.50
N VAL A 55 12.26 8.78 2.48
CA VAL A 55 13.28 7.73 2.55
C VAL A 55 14.68 8.33 2.64
N GLU A 56 15.01 9.34 1.84
CA GLU A 56 16.32 10.00 1.84
C GLU A 56 16.65 10.65 3.19
N ASP A 57 15.68 11.31 3.82
CA ASP A 57 15.89 12.06 5.06
C ASP A 57 15.92 11.16 6.31
N HIS A 58 15.16 10.06 6.33
CA HIS A 58 14.89 9.28 7.55
C HIS A 58 15.36 7.83 7.53
N SER A 59 15.73 7.28 6.37
CA SER A 59 16.33 5.94 6.34
C SER A 59 17.84 6.02 6.47
N VAL A 60 18.42 5.09 7.26
CA VAL A 60 19.86 4.83 7.27
C VAL A 60 20.28 4.19 5.95
N TRP A 61 20.21 4.92 4.84
CA TRP A 61 20.48 4.35 3.54
C TRP A 61 21.67 4.99 2.80
N PHE A 62 22.87 4.48 3.12
CA PHE A 62 23.89 4.02 2.15
C PHE A 62 24.62 2.71 2.55
N ALA A 63 24.27 2.03 3.67
CA ALA A 63 24.92 0.78 4.12
C ALA A 63 24.10 -0.55 4.19
N GLU A 64 22.75 -0.59 4.25
CA GLU A 64 22.03 -1.84 4.62
C GLU A 64 20.62 -2.09 3.97
N THR A 65 20.51 -2.25 2.65
CA THR A 65 19.22 -2.60 1.96
C THR A 65 18.52 -3.81 2.58
N LEU A 66 19.30 -4.87 2.83
CA LEU A 66 18.78 -6.17 3.28
C LEU A 66 18.25 -6.08 4.72
N ALA A 67 18.95 -5.37 5.61
CA ALA A 67 18.48 -5.16 6.98
C ALA A 67 17.23 -4.27 7.04
N ARG A 68 17.08 -3.32 6.10
CA ARG A 68 15.82 -2.56 5.96
C ARG A 68 14.68 -3.47 5.55
N LEU A 69 14.87 -4.32 4.52
CA LEU A 69 13.86 -5.28 4.09
C LEU A 69 13.46 -6.25 5.22
N GLN A 70 14.45 -6.78 5.95
CA GLN A 70 14.22 -7.67 7.09
C GLN A 70 13.40 -7.02 8.22
N ARG A 71 13.53 -5.70 8.44
CA ARG A 71 12.75 -4.96 9.44
C ARG A 71 11.37 -4.57 8.95
N SER A 72 11.23 -4.20 7.67
CA SER A 72 9.96 -3.69 7.14
C SER A 72 8.99 -4.79 6.71
N ILE A 73 9.48 -5.95 6.26
CA ILE A 73 8.63 -7.03 5.74
C ILE A 73 7.71 -7.63 6.82
N PRO A 74 8.19 -8.01 8.02
CA PRO A 74 7.33 -8.70 8.98
C PRO A 74 6.11 -7.88 9.44
N PRO A 75 6.22 -6.59 9.80
CA PRO A 75 5.05 -5.79 10.16
C PRO A 75 4.04 -5.66 9.02
N ILE A 76 4.50 -5.47 7.78
CA ILE A 76 3.62 -5.39 6.59
C ILE A 76 2.90 -6.73 6.39
N PHE A 77 3.60 -7.86 6.48
CA PHE A 77 2.97 -9.17 6.35
C PHE A 77 1.92 -9.40 7.44
N ASN A 78 2.18 -8.98 8.68
CA ASN A 78 1.22 -9.11 9.78
C ASN A 78 -0.08 -8.34 9.52
N THR A 79 -0.05 -7.26 8.72
CA THR A 79 -1.27 -6.56 8.33
C THR A 79 -2.18 -7.37 7.40
N VAL A 80 -1.68 -8.43 6.77
CA VAL A 80 -2.46 -9.39 5.98
C VAL A 80 -2.68 -10.66 6.79
N TYR A 81 -1.58 -11.23 7.33
CA TYR A 81 -1.46 -12.59 7.86
C TYR A 81 -1.57 -12.73 9.38
N GLY A 82 -1.48 -11.62 10.12
CA GLY A 82 -1.52 -11.64 11.57
C GLY A 82 -2.91 -11.96 12.13
N GLU A 83 -2.94 -12.48 13.36
CA GLU A 83 -4.18 -12.73 14.11
C GLU A 83 -4.99 -11.44 14.30
N ASP A 84 -4.31 -10.34 14.62
CA ASP A 84 -4.87 -8.99 14.66
C ASP A 84 -4.21 -8.09 13.61
N GLY A 85 -4.74 -8.14 12.40
CA GLY A 85 -4.25 -7.32 11.29
C GLY A 85 -4.45 -5.81 11.50
N GLN A 86 -5.41 -5.37 12.32
CA GLN A 86 -5.62 -3.95 12.62
C GLN A 86 -4.55 -3.43 13.58
N ALA A 87 -4.24 -4.17 14.65
CA ALA A 87 -3.14 -3.81 15.55
C ALA A 87 -1.81 -3.73 14.78
N ALA A 88 -1.53 -4.70 13.91
CA ALA A 88 -0.36 -4.65 13.04
C ALA A 88 -0.37 -3.44 12.08
N GLY A 89 -1.53 -3.09 11.52
CA GLY A 89 -1.67 -1.90 10.67
C GLY A 89 -1.39 -0.60 11.41
N HIS A 90 -1.86 -0.47 12.66
CA HIS A 90 -1.55 0.66 13.52
C HIS A 90 -0.07 0.72 13.90
N GLU A 91 0.58 -0.41 14.16
CA GLU A 91 2.03 -0.47 14.39
C GLU A 91 2.80 0.08 13.17
N VAL A 92 2.43 -0.37 11.96
CA VAL A 92 3.02 0.14 10.71
C VAL A 92 2.79 1.65 10.57
N ARG A 93 1.58 2.14 10.81
CA ARG A 93 1.28 3.59 10.80
C ARG A 93 2.17 4.34 11.80
N ASP A 94 2.32 3.80 13.00
CA ASP A 94 2.99 4.49 14.09
C ASP A 94 4.50 4.65 13.86
N PHE A 95 5.13 3.72 13.12
CA PHE A 95 6.51 3.90 12.62
C PHE A 95 6.67 5.14 11.71
N HIS A 96 5.60 5.61 11.06
CA HIS A 96 5.64 6.73 10.12
C HIS A 96 5.36 8.09 10.78
N GLN A 97 5.02 8.17 12.07
CA GLN A 97 4.62 9.42 12.75
C GLN A 97 5.66 10.54 12.70
N HIS A 98 6.94 10.17 12.71
CA HIS A 98 8.05 11.11 12.73
C HIS A 98 8.68 11.36 11.36
N ILE A 99 8.23 10.66 10.32
CA ILE A 99 8.77 10.78 8.96
C ILE A 99 8.06 11.93 8.26
N LYS A 100 8.67 13.11 8.32
CA LYS A 100 8.17 14.37 7.73
C LYS A 100 9.33 15.34 7.54
N GLY A 101 9.15 16.30 6.64
CA GLY A 101 10.21 17.25 6.31
C GLY A 101 9.79 18.22 5.22
N THR A 102 10.80 18.71 4.50
CA THR A 102 10.66 19.70 3.43
C THR A 102 11.28 19.15 2.14
N LEU A 103 10.55 19.27 1.04
CA LEU A 103 11.00 18.95 -0.31
C LEU A 103 12.00 20.02 -0.81
N PRO A 104 12.80 19.71 -1.84
CA PRO A 104 13.76 20.67 -2.40
C PRO A 104 13.14 21.97 -2.94
N ASP A 105 11.86 21.94 -3.34
CA ASP A 105 11.10 23.11 -3.82
C ASP A 105 10.50 23.95 -2.66
N GLY A 106 10.74 23.56 -1.41
CA GLY A 106 10.20 24.22 -0.21
C GLY A 106 8.84 23.68 0.25
N GLY A 107 8.21 22.77 -0.50
CA GLY A 107 6.98 22.10 -0.10
C GLY A 107 7.18 21.23 1.15
N ARG A 108 6.13 21.03 1.95
CA ARG A 108 6.20 20.11 3.11
C ARG A 108 5.76 18.71 2.72
N TYR A 109 6.42 17.69 3.26
CA TYR A 109 5.97 16.30 3.15
C TYR A 109 5.74 15.67 4.53
N SER A 110 4.92 14.62 4.56
CA SER A 110 4.67 13.75 5.70
C SER A 110 4.37 12.36 5.17
N ALA A 111 4.97 11.32 5.76
CA ALA A 111 4.64 9.94 5.40
C ALA A 111 3.17 9.61 5.70
N LEU A 112 2.57 10.25 6.72
CA LEU A 112 1.15 10.11 7.06
C LEU A 112 0.21 10.95 6.18
N ASN A 113 0.71 11.64 5.15
CA ASN A 113 -0.16 12.25 4.15
C ASN A 113 -0.91 11.12 3.39
N PRO A 114 -2.26 11.18 3.28
CA PRO A 114 -3.06 10.11 2.68
C PRO A 114 -2.60 9.70 1.27
N ASP A 115 -2.29 10.67 0.41
CA ASP A 115 -1.87 10.39 -0.97
C ASP A 115 -0.52 9.68 -1.02
N THR A 116 0.42 10.07 -0.15
CA THR A 116 1.75 9.46 -0.05
C THR A 116 1.67 8.05 0.52
N TYR A 117 0.89 7.88 1.59
CA TYR A 117 0.70 6.58 2.25
C TYR A 117 -0.03 5.60 1.32
N TYR A 118 -1.06 6.07 0.62
CA TYR A 118 -1.79 5.24 -0.34
C TYR A 118 -0.94 4.85 -1.54
N TRP A 119 -0.05 5.72 -2.04
CA TRP A 119 0.87 5.32 -3.11
C TRP A 119 1.72 4.11 -2.73
N ALA A 120 2.28 4.11 -1.52
CA ALA A 120 3.03 2.96 -1.01
C ALA A 120 2.16 1.68 -1.01
N HIS A 121 0.93 1.78 -0.50
CA HIS A 121 -0.02 0.66 -0.52
C HIS A 121 -0.38 0.19 -1.94
N ALA A 122 -0.70 1.13 -2.85
CA ALA A 122 -1.06 0.86 -4.22
C ALA A 122 0.02 0.06 -4.96
N THR A 123 1.29 0.36 -4.69
CA THR A 123 2.41 -0.44 -5.26
C THR A 123 2.44 -1.87 -4.75
N PHE A 124 1.98 -2.18 -3.52
CA PHE A 124 1.86 -3.57 -3.07
C PHE A 124 0.76 -4.32 -3.82
N ILE A 125 -0.34 -3.64 -4.13
CA ILE A 125 -1.49 -4.24 -4.83
C ILE A 125 -1.13 -4.49 -6.29
N GLU A 126 -0.56 -3.49 -6.95
CA GLU A 126 -0.11 -3.64 -8.32
C GLU A 126 1.01 -4.68 -8.43
N HIS A 127 1.94 -4.73 -7.47
CA HIS A 127 2.97 -5.77 -7.40
C HIS A 127 2.35 -7.17 -7.30
N THR A 128 1.37 -7.35 -6.39
CA THR A 128 0.67 -8.63 -6.21
C THR A 128 -0.05 -9.06 -7.49
N ILE A 129 -0.77 -8.13 -8.13
CA ILE A 129 -1.49 -8.39 -9.39
C ILE A 129 -0.48 -8.76 -10.49
N THR A 130 0.54 -7.94 -10.72
CA THR A 130 1.49 -8.14 -11.82
C THR A 130 2.30 -9.42 -11.66
N ALA A 131 2.81 -9.70 -10.45
CA ALA A 131 3.56 -10.92 -10.20
C ALA A 131 2.68 -12.17 -10.29
N THR A 132 1.42 -12.10 -9.83
CA THR A 132 0.47 -13.22 -9.99
C THR A 132 0.18 -13.48 -11.46
N ASP A 133 -0.17 -12.42 -12.21
CA ASP A 133 -0.53 -12.45 -13.62
C ASP A 133 0.63 -12.90 -14.54
N THR A 134 1.87 -12.74 -14.06
CA THR A 134 3.09 -13.11 -14.79
C THR A 134 3.63 -14.49 -14.41
N PHE A 135 3.72 -14.80 -13.11
CA PHE A 135 4.47 -15.97 -12.62
C PHE A 135 3.61 -17.08 -12.01
N ILE A 136 2.32 -16.83 -11.77
CA ILE A 136 1.42 -17.79 -11.11
C ILE A 136 0.34 -18.26 -12.08
N LYS A 137 -0.50 -17.33 -12.54
CA LYS A 137 -1.55 -17.57 -13.54
C LYS A 137 -2.04 -16.26 -14.11
N ARG A 138 -2.53 -16.27 -15.35
CA ARG A 138 -3.27 -15.14 -15.91
C ARG A 138 -4.52 -14.88 -15.05
N LEU A 139 -4.66 -13.67 -14.53
CA LEU A 139 -5.80 -13.24 -13.73
C LEU A 139 -6.94 -12.77 -14.64
N THR A 140 -8.15 -13.20 -14.31
CA THR A 140 -9.37 -12.61 -14.88
C THR A 140 -9.57 -11.20 -14.32
N ASP A 141 -10.37 -10.37 -14.99
CA ASP A 141 -10.65 -9.02 -14.48
C ASP A 141 -11.45 -9.06 -13.16
N ALA A 142 -12.31 -10.07 -12.97
CA ALA A 142 -12.99 -10.30 -11.70
C ALA A 142 -12.00 -10.62 -10.55
N GLU A 143 -10.94 -11.39 -10.81
CA GLU A 143 -9.91 -11.67 -9.80
C GLU A 143 -9.05 -10.43 -9.49
N LYS A 144 -8.77 -9.57 -10.47
CA LYS A 144 -8.08 -8.29 -10.24
C LYS A 144 -8.94 -7.34 -9.42
N GLU A 145 -10.22 -7.25 -9.73
CA GLU A 145 -11.18 -6.47 -8.97
C GLU A 145 -11.31 -7.01 -7.54
N GLN A 146 -11.36 -8.32 -7.36
CA GLN A 146 -11.36 -8.94 -6.04
C GLN A 146 -10.09 -8.58 -5.25
N LEU A 147 -8.90 -8.77 -5.83
CA LEU A 147 -7.62 -8.37 -5.21
C LEU A 147 -7.62 -6.90 -4.79
N PHE A 148 -8.12 -6.01 -5.65
CA PHE A 148 -8.24 -4.60 -5.34
C PHE A 148 -9.23 -4.33 -4.20
N ARG A 149 -10.42 -4.94 -4.20
CA ARG A 149 -11.40 -4.72 -3.12
C ARG A 149 -10.92 -5.31 -1.78
N GLU A 150 -10.25 -6.44 -1.78
CA GLU A 150 -9.58 -6.98 -0.58
C GLU A 150 -8.50 -6.01 -0.07
N SER A 151 -7.83 -5.30 -0.99
CA SER A 151 -6.85 -4.27 -0.63
C SER A 151 -7.45 -3.02 0.02
N ILE A 152 -8.73 -2.71 -0.20
CA ILE A 152 -9.41 -1.61 0.51
C ILE A 152 -9.51 -1.96 2.00
N THR A 153 -9.91 -3.21 2.30
CA THR A 153 -9.92 -3.73 3.67
C THR A 153 -8.53 -3.77 4.28
N TRP A 154 -7.52 -4.14 3.49
CA TRP A 154 -6.12 -4.07 3.92
C TRP A 154 -5.72 -2.63 4.27
N PHE A 155 -5.99 -1.66 3.39
CA PHE A 155 -5.64 -0.26 3.63
C PHE A 155 -6.32 0.31 4.89
N ALA A 156 -7.59 -0.05 5.12
CA ALA A 156 -8.34 0.37 6.29
C ALA A 156 -7.67 -0.09 7.61
N ARG A 157 -6.94 -1.21 7.62
CA ARG A 157 -6.20 -1.69 8.82
C ARG A 157 -5.14 -0.70 9.30
N TYR A 158 -4.59 0.16 8.43
CA TYR A 158 -3.60 1.15 8.84
C TYR A 158 -4.19 2.29 9.69
N GLY A 159 -5.51 2.50 9.65
CA GLY A 159 -6.16 3.57 10.42
C GLY A 159 -5.72 4.98 9.99
N VAL A 160 -5.28 5.15 8.74
CA VAL A 160 -5.04 6.45 8.10
C VAL A 160 -6.26 6.85 7.26
N SER A 161 -6.38 8.14 6.93
CA SER A 161 -7.48 8.61 6.09
C SER A 161 -7.44 7.96 4.70
N ALA A 162 -8.59 7.48 4.23
CA ALA A 162 -8.81 6.95 2.88
C ALA A 162 -9.37 8.00 1.90
N THR A 163 -9.39 9.27 2.28
CA THR A 163 -9.86 10.36 1.41
C THR A 163 -9.03 10.41 0.14
N GLY A 164 -9.70 10.45 -1.02
CA GLY A 164 -9.05 10.52 -2.33
C GLY A 164 -8.51 9.19 -2.85
N THR A 165 -8.67 8.09 -2.10
CA THR A 165 -8.27 6.76 -2.56
C THR A 165 -9.31 6.15 -3.50
N PRO A 166 -8.89 5.44 -4.57
CA PRO A 166 -9.78 4.65 -5.43
C PRO A 166 -10.70 3.74 -4.63
N GLN A 167 -11.95 3.66 -5.07
CA GLN A 167 -13.01 2.85 -4.47
C GLN A 167 -13.46 1.72 -5.41
N THR A 168 -13.05 1.75 -6.68
CA THR A 168 -13.34 0.72 -7.69
C THR A 168 -12.09 0.33 -8.47
N TRP A 169 -12.10 -0.85 -9.10
CA TRP A 169 -10.98 -1.30 -9.92
C TRP A 169 -10.66 -0.34 -11.10
N PRO A 170 -11.65 0.17 -11.87
CA PRO A 170 -11.38 1.17 -12.90
C PRO A 170 -10.75 2.46 -12.34
N GLU A 171 -11.19 2.93 -11.17
CA GLU A 171 -10.57 4.09 -10.51
C GLU A 171 -9.12 3.82 -10.12
N PHE A 172 -8.81 2.61 -9.65
CA PHE A 172 -7.43 2.22 -9.35
C PHE A 172 -6.56 2.20 -10.59
N GLN A 173 -7.06 1.66 -11.70
CA GLN A 173 -6.34 1.67 -12.98
C GLN A 173 -6.05 3.09 -13.45
N ALA A 174 -7.04 3.99 -13.36
CA ALA A 174 -6.87 5.40 -13.70
C ALA A 174 -5.88 6.11 -12.76
N TYR A 175 -5.99 5.88 -11.44
CA TYR A 175 -5.07 6.40 -10.44
C TYR A 175 -3.63 5.97 -10.70
N TRP A 176 -3.42 4.67 -10.95
CA TRP A 176 -2.12 4.10 -11.23
C TRP A 176 -1.49 4.70 -12.49
N GLN A 177 -2.26 4.73 -13.59
CA GLN A 177 -1.79 5.29 -14.86
C GLN A 177 -1.45 6.78 -14.73
N HIS A 178 -2.31 7.57 -14.08
CA HIS A 178 -2.04 8.98 -13.83
C HIS A 178 -0.77 9.19 -12.99
N ALA A 179 -0.52 8.35 -11.99
CA ALA A 179 0.70 8.45 -11.20
C ALA A 179 1.95 8.19 -12.07
N LEU A 180 1.92 7.15 -12.90
CA LEU A 180 3.02 6.82 -13.82
C LEU A 180 3.31 7.96 -14.81
N ASP A 181 2.27 8.58 -15.34
CA ASP A 181 2.40 9.59 -16.39
C ASP A 181 2.78 10.97 -15.84
N GLU A 182 2.27 11.35 -14.67
CA GLU A 182 2.26 12.75 -14.23
C GLU A 182 2.92 12.99 -12.85
N ARG A 183 3.10 11.96 -12.02
CA ARG A 183 3.52 12.14 -10.61
C ARG A 183 4.90 11.58 -10.29
N LEU A 184 5.35 10.57 -11.04
CA LEU A 184 6.63 9.93 -10.79
C LEU A 184 7.77 10.73 -11.42
N VAL A 185 8.81 10.97 -10.64
CA VAL A 185 10.03 11.63 -11.08
C VAL A 185 11.23 10.73 -10.80
N ALA A 186 12.29 10.90 -11.58
CA ALA A 186 13.56 10.28 -11.25
C ALA A 186 14.01 10.79 -9.87
N HIS A 187 14.15 9.88 -8.91
CA HIS A 187 14.62 10.18 -7.57
C HIS A 187 15.89 9.38 -7.30
N ARG A 188 16.88 9.98 -6.64
CA ARG A 188 18.16 9.29 -6.40
C ARG A 188 18.00 8.00 -5.59
N THR A 189 17.03 7.95 -4.67
CA THR A 189 16.71 6.74 -3.90
C THR A 189 16.08 5.62 -4.74
N ALA A 190 15.52 5.94 -5.92
CA ALA A 190 14.97 4.93 -6.84
C ALA A 190 16.08 4.11 -7.52
N ALA A 191 17.24 4.72 -7.81
CA ALA A 191 18.37 4.02 -8.42
C ALA A 191 18.91 2.84 -7.58
N TYR A 192 18.68 2.87 -6.27
CA TYR A 192 19.11 1.81 -5.33
C TYR A 192 18.04 0.74 -5.10
N GLY A 193 16.86 0.87 -5.73
CA GLY A 193 15.80 -0.14 -5.66
C GLY A 193 16.16 -1.45 -6.37
N VAL A 194 17.20 -1.45 -7.21
CA VAL A 194 17.60 -2.58 -8.07
C VAL A 194 18.83 -3.37 -7.59
N GLY A 195 19.48 -2.93 -6.51
CA GLY A 195 20.75 -3.49 -6.04
C GLY A 195 21.96 -2.85 -6.71
#